data_AF-A0A1B1AD59-F1
#
_entry.id   AF-A0A1B1AD59-F1
#
_cell.length_a   1.000
_cell.length_b   1.000
_cell.length_c   1.000
_cell.angle_alpha   90.00
_cell.angle_beta   90.00
_cell.angle_gamma   90.00
#
_symmetry.space_group_name_H-M   'P 1'
#
loop_
_entity.id
_entity.type
_entity.pdbx_description
1 polymer ?
#
loop_
_entity_poly.entity_id
_entity_poly.type
_entity_poly.pdbx_seq_one_letter_code
_entity_poly.pdbx_strand_id
1 'polypeptide(L)'
;MGANTMDKKQNLQDTFLNAVRKAKTPLTIFLVNGVKLQGVVTWFDNFCVLLRREGQVQLVYKHAISTIMPGAPVQLFENDKALDEADG
;
A
#
# COMPACT_ATOMS: atom_id res chain seq x y z
N MET A 1 -19.14 30.42 3.64
CA MET A 1 -19.37 28.96 3.53
C MET A 1 -18.00 28.29 3.47
N GLY A 2 -17.45 27.96 4.64
CA GLY A 2 -16.15 27.29 4.76
C GLY A 2 -16.29 25.82 4.39
N ALA A 3 -15.36 25.32 3.57
CA ALA A 3 -15.28 23.91 3.23
C ALA A 3 -15.07 23.09 4.50
N ASN A 4 -15.99 22.16 4.75
CA ASN A 4 -15.93 21.22 5.85
C ASN A 4 -14.95 20.09 5.47
N THR A 5 -13.65 20.34 5.58
CA THR A 5 -12.62 19.30 5.43
C THR A 5 -12.51 18.51 6.74
N MET A 6 -13.56 17.74 7.06
CA MET A 6 -13.49 16.72 8.11
C MET A 6 -12.61 15.57 7.62
N ASP A 7 -11.39 15.51 8.17
CA ASP A 7 -10.67 14.30 8.56
C ASP A 7 -11.08 13.01 7.85
N LYS A 8 -10.68 12.88 6.57
CA LYS A 8 -10.47 11.56 6.00
C LYS A 8 -9.25 10.98 6.71
N LYS A 9 -9.46 10.36 7.87
CA LYS A 9 -8.53 9.42 8.49
C LYS A 9 -8.10 8.48 7.37
N GLN A 10 -6.90 8.69 6.82
CA GLN A 10 -6.53 8.04 5.56
C GLN A 10 -6.61 6.53 5.81
N ASN A 11 -7.42 5.83 4.99
CA ASN A 11 -7.63 4.40 5.13
C ASN A 11 -6.28 3.69 5.03
N LEU A 12 -5.89 2.94 6.06
CA LEU A 12 -4.59 2.23 6.13
C LEU A 12 -4.31 1.44 4.85
N GLN A 13 -5.32 0.77 4.31
CA GLN A 13 -5.19 -0.01 3.08
C GLN A 13 -4.79 0.87 1.89
N ASP A 14 -5.48 1.99 1.69
CA ASP A 14 -5.24 2.91 0.57
C ASP A 14 -3.93 3.65 0.75
N THR A 15 -3.58 4.04 1.99
CA THR A 15 -2.28 4.66 2.33
C THR A 15 -1.14 3.69 2.02
N PHE A 16 -1.23 2.45 2.49
CA PHE A 16 -0.21 1.43 2.23
C PHE A 16 -0.07 1.13 0.74
N LEU A 17 -1.17 0.82 0.05
CA LEU A 17 -1.14 0.49 -1.38
C LEU A 17 -0.66 1.67 -2.24
N ASN A 18 -0.98 2.92 -1.87
CA ASN A 18 -0.44 4.08 -2.55
C ASN A 18 1.05 4.28 -2.28
N ALA A 19 1.52 4.08 -1.05
CA ALA A 19 2.93 4.24 -0.70
C ALA A 19 3.80 3.26 -1.51
N VAL A 20 3.45 1.97 -1.51
CA VAL A 20 4.22 0.95 -2.24
C VAL A 20 4.13 1.12 -3.76
N ARG A 21 2.98 1.58 -4.29
CA ARG A 21 2.81 1.88 -5.72
C ARG A 21 3.68 3.06 -6.16
N LYS A 22 3.66 4.16 -5.42
CA LYS A 22 4.45 5.38 -5.74
C LYS A 22 5.95 5.09 -5.70
N ALA A 23 6.40 4.40 -4.65
CA ALA A 23 7.80 4.03 -4.48
C ALA A 23 8.24 2.87 -5.39
N LYS A 24 7.31 2.24 -6.12
CA LYS A 24 7.55 1.03 -6.92
C LYS A 24 8.24 -0.08 -6.10
N THR A 25 7.91 -0.18 -4.82
CA THR A 25 8.50 -1.14 -3.89
C THR A 25 8.25 -2.55 -4.40
N PRO A 26 9.28 -3.41 -4.52
CA PRO A 26 9.09 -4.84 -4.75
C PRO A 26 8.34 -5.47 -3.57
N LEU A 27 7.34 -6.29 -3.86
CA LEU A 27 6.45 -6.91 -2.86
C LEU A 27 6.38 -8.42 -3.10
N THR A 28 6.07 -9.14 -2.02
CA THR A 28 5.54 -10.51 -2.08
C THR A 28 4.09 -10.49 -1.58
N ILE A 29 3.16 -10.94 -2.41
CA ILE A 29 1.75 -11.12 -2.07
C ILE A 29 1.51 -12.61 -1.83
N PHE A 30 1.00 -12.93 -0.65
CA PHE A 30 0.60 -14.28 -0.27
C PHE A 30 -0.90 -14.42 -0.49
N LEU A 31 -1.29 -15.48 -1.19
CA LEU A 31 -2.69 -15.83 -1.38
C LEU A 31 -3.15 -16.76 -0.26
N VAL A 32 -4.47 -16.79 0.00
CA VAL A 32 -5.09 -17.65 1.01
C VAL A 32 -4.86 -19.15 0.76
N ASN A 33 -4.61 -19.54 -0.50
CA ASN A 33 -4.29 -20.92 -0.87
C ASN A 33 -2.78 -21.26 -0.74
N GLY A 34 -1.95 -20.35 -0.24
CA GLY A 34 -0.52 -20.54 -0.04
C GLY A 34 0.36 -20.17 -1.24
N VAL A 35 -0.21 -19.81 -2.40
CA VAL A 35 0.58 -19.33 -3.55
C VAL A 35 1.21 -17.97 -3.23
N LYS A 36 2.47 -17.78 -3.64
CA LYS A 36 3.18 -16.50 -3.55
C LYS A 36 3.29 -15.84 -4.92
N LEU A 37 2.93 -14.57 -4.99
CA LEU A 37 3.14 -13.71 -6.16
C LEU A 37 4.19 -12.67 -5.81
N GLN A 38 5.06 -12.34 -6.76
CA GLN A 38 6.07 -11.31 -6.58
C GLN A 38 5.93 -10.27 -7.68
N GLY A 39 6.20 -9.02 -7.36
CA GLY A 39 6.14 -7.92 -8.32
C GLY A 39 5.96 -6.56 -7.66
N VAL A 40 5.49 -5.61 -8.45
CA VAL A 40 5.21 -4.23 -8.00
C VAL A 40 3.76 -3.90 -8.28
N VAL A 41 3.08 -3.27 -7.32
CA VAL A 41 1.72 -2.76 -7.54
C VAL A 41 1.76 -1.57 -8.48
N THR A 42 1.05 -1.65 -9.60
CA THR A 42 0.93 -0.53 -10.55
C THR A 42 -0.38 0.23 -10.41
N TRP A 43 -1.43 -0.45 -9.94
CA TRP A 43 -2.75 0.14 -9.69
C TRP A 43 -3.52 -0.75 -8.71
N PHE A 44 -4.52 -0.21 -8.03
CA PHE A 44 -5.52 -0.92 -7.26
C PHE A 44 -6.84 -0.15 -7.28
N ASP A 45 -7.94 -0.85 -7.01
CA ASP A 45 -9.24 -0.28 -6.70
C ASP A 45 -9.76 -0.87 -5.39
N ASN A 46 -11.06 -0.80 -5.12
CA ASN A 46 -11.66 -1.34 -3.90
C ASN A 46 -11.51 -2.86 -3.77
N PHE A 47 -11.45 -3.62 -4.86
CA PHE A 47 -11.54 -5.09 -4.87
C PHE A 47 -10.32 -5.80 -5.44
N CYS A 48 -9.49 -5.09 -6.21
CA CYS A 48 -8.43 -5.67 -7.02
C CYS A 48 -7.13 -4.87 -6.92
N VAL A 49 -6.03 -5.55 -7.25
CA VAL A 49 -4.68 -5.00 -7.35
C VAL A 49 -4.07 -5.47 -8.68
N LEU A 50 -3.51 -4.54 -9.46
CA LEU A 50 -2.68 -4.86 -10.62
C LEU A 50 -1.23 -5.03 -10.17
N LEU A 51 -0.72 -6.24 -10.33
CA LEU A 51 0.66 -6.61 -10.02
C LEU A 51 1.45 -6.78 -11.32
N ARG A 52 2.59 -6.10 -11.43
CA ARG A 52 3.51 -6.22 -12.58
C ARG A 52 4.76 -6.99 -12.18
N ARG A 53 5.16 -7.94 -13.03
CA ARG A 53 6.45 -8.64 -12.95
C ARG A 53 6.93 -8.99 -14.37
N GLU A 54 8.21 -8.72 -14.66
CA GLU A 54 8.85 -9.12 -15.93
C GLU A 54 8.05 -8.72 -17.19
N GLY A 55 7.53 -7.49 -17.21
CA GLY A 55 6.73 -6.96 -18.33
C GLY A 55 5.27 -7.41 -18.35
N GLN A 56 4.92 -8.50 -17.66
CA GLN A 56 3.55 -8.99 -17.54
C GLN A 56 2.79 -8.27 -16.43
N VAL A 57 1.48 -8.12 -16.62
CA VAL A 57 0.55 -7.54 -15.65
C VAL A 57 -0.54 -8.55 -15.37
N GLN A 58 -0.82 -8.78 -14.09
CA GLN A 58 -1.90 -9.65 -13.63
C GLN A 58 -2.83 -8.89 -12.69
N LEU A 59 -4.13 -9.17 -12.79
CA LEU A 59 -5.14 -8.67 -11.88
C LEU A 59 -5.30 -9.68 -10.72
N VAL A 60 -5.14 -9.22 -9.49
CA VAL A 60 -5.25 -10.02 -8.28
C VAL A 60 -6.45 -9.52 -7.47
N TYR A 61 -7.41 -10.40 -7.19
CA TYR A 61 -8.54 -10.08 -6.33
C TYR A 61 -8.13 -10.07 -4.85
N LYS A 62 -8.54 -9.04 -4.11
CA LYS A 62 -8.22 -8.86 -2.68
C LYS A 62 -8.76 -9.97 -1.79
N HIS A 63 -9.91 -10.56 -2.11
CA HIS A 63 -10.45 -11.69 -1.32
C HIS A 63 -9.56 -12.94 -1.36
N ALA A 64 -8.69 -13.05 -2.37
CA ALA A 64 -7.75 -14.16 -2.48
C ALA A 64 -6.41 -13.87 -1.79
N ILE A 65 -6.16 -12.61 -1.37
CA ILE A 65 -4.92 -12.19 -0.72
C ILE A 65 -5.03 -12.41 0.79
N SER A 66 -4.06 -13.12 1.38
CA SER A 66 -3.92 -13.25 2.82
C SER A 66 -2.99 -12.17 3.40
N THR A 67 -1.88 -11.85 2.75
CA THR A 67 -0.89 -10.90 3.26
C THR A 67 -0.10 -10.23 2.13
N ILE A 68 0.31 -8.97 2.32
CA ILE A 68 1.22 -8.24 1.43
C ILE A 68 2.47 -7.84 2.21
N MET A 69 3.63 -8.33 1.77
CA MET A 69 4.92 -8.09 2.43
C MET A 69 5.83 -7.24 1.52
N PRO A 70 6.19 -6.02 1.93
CA PRO A 70 7.12 -5.21 1.16
C PRO A 70 8.57 -5.69 1.36
N GLY A 71 9.39 -5.60 0.31
CA GLY A 71 10.80 -5.97 0.35
C GLY A 71 11.70 -4.96 1.08
N ALA A 72 11.16 -3.81 1.46
CA ALA A 72 11.83 -2.77 2.23
C ALA A 72 10.82 -2.07 3.17
N PRO A 73 11.27 -1.42 4.26
CA PRO A 73 10.41 -0.61 5.10
C PRO A 73 9.61 0.42 4.29
N VAL A 74 8.32 0.56 4.60
CA VAL A 74 7.42 1.51 3.94
C VAL A 74 7.12 2.64 4.90
N GLN A 75 7.47 3.88 4.53
CA GLN A 75 7.04 5.08 5.25
C GLN A 75 5.59 5.38 4.87
N LEU A 76 4.70 5.26 5.86
CA LEU A 76 3.25 5.45 5.68
C LEU A 76 2.77 6.84 6.08
N PHE A 77 3.47 7.49 7.01
CA PHE A 77 3.11 8.78 7.55
C PHE A 77 4.36 9.66 7.60
N GLU A 78 4.34 10.78 6.88
CA GLU A 78 5.28 11.88 7.08
C GLU A 78 4.66 12.77 8.16
N ASN A 79 4.96 12.60 9.46
CA ASN A 79 4.75 13.67 10.48
C ASN A 79 5.23 13.42 11.93
N ASP A 80 5.94 12.34 12.29
CA ASP A 80 6.41 12.18 13.68
C ASP A 80 7.69 12.97 14.04
N LYS A 81 8.25 13.80 13.14
CA LYS A 81 9.45 14.60 13.47
C LYS A 81 9.18 15.86 14.30
N ALA A 82 7.93 16.28 14.46
CA ALA A 82 7.60 17.54 15.15
C ALA A 82 7.28 17.37 16.66
N LEU A 83 7.19 16.14 17.17
CA LEU A 83 6.86 15.88 18.58
C LEU A 83 8.11 15.70 19.46
N ASP A 84 9.26 15.34 18.86
CA ASP A 84 10.51 15.14 19.59
C ASP A 84 11.30 16.44 19.84
N GLU A 85 10.97 17.55 19.16
CA GLU A 85 11.63 18.86 19.32
C GLU A 85 10.93 19.78 20.34
N ALA A 86 9.76 19.40 20.87
CA ALA A 86 8.97 20.22 21.79
C ALA A 86 9.17 19.88 23.28
N ASP A 87 10.00 18.88 23.60
CA ASP A 87 10.35 18.45 24.96
C ASP A 87 11.87 18.60 25.24
N GLY A 88 12.54 19.47 24.48
CA GLY A 88 13.97 19.80 24.60
C GLY A 88 14.22 21.22 25.09
#